data_AF-A0A951Q603-F1
#
_entry.id   AF-A0A951Q603-F1
#
_cell.length_a   1.000
_cell.length_b   1.000
_cell.length_c   1.000
_cell.angle_alpha   90.00
_cell.angle_beta   90.00
_cell.angle_gamma   90.00
#
_symmetry.space_group_name_H-M   'P 1'
#
loop_
_entity.id
_entity.type
_entity.pdbx_description
1 polymer ?
#
loop_
_entity_poly.entity_id
_entity_poly.type
_entity_poly.pdbx_seq_one_letter_code
_entity_poly.pdbx_strand_id
1 'polypeptide(L)'
;MKRSHLVKIAMILLFSLGSLGIVGGSFFLRKAFSSSAESEIVTDTSRYSEIRQKLVSDKYQVKHFPKGIPADAKDVRIAYSPGFSQGGSFFQIRLKQSPEKIKQLLSQYKSVAKHEYKGGNTNDHANLPNGVPTTFFYTSDAEESFPPSYEVLVLNAQDRGSPGFKWNHGDSYGVAIDSSASEIVYWAEQW
;
A
#
# COMPACT_ATOMS: atom_id res chain seq x y z
N MET A 1 -16.90 -29.72 -59.09
CA MET A 1 -17.33 -28.74 -58.05
C MET A 1 -17.41 -29.35 -56.63
N LYS A 2 -16.38 -30.06 -56.13
CA LYS A 2 -16.41 -30.65 -54.75
C LYS A 2 -15.23 -30.27 -53.84
N ARG A 3 -14.11 -29.79 -54.39
CA ARG A 3 -12.92 -29.36 -53.59
C ARG A 3 -13.07 -28.00 -52.89
N SER A 4 -13.86 -27.09 -53.45
CA SER A 4 -14.00 -25.71 -52.93
C SER A 4 -14.74 -25.64 -51.58
N HIS A 5 -15.73 -26.51 -51.38
CA HIS A 5 -16.52 -26.50 -50.14
C HIS A 5 -15.75 -27.08 -48.94
N LEU A 6 -14.91 -28.10 -49.16
CA LEU A 6 -14.06 -28.69 -48.11
C LEU A 6 -13.01 -27.70 -47.58
N VAL A 7 -12.40 -26.90 -48.46
CA VAL A 7 -11.43 -25.87 -48.05
C VAL A 7 -12.11 -24.75 -47.26
N LYS A 8 -13.34 -24.35 -47.65
CA LYS A 8 -14.12 -23.36 -46.90
C LYS A 8 -14.53 -23.86 -45.51
N ILE A 9 -14.95 -25.12 -45.39
CA ILE A 9 -15.32 -25.72 -44.10
C ILE A 9 -14.10 -25.85 -43.18
N ALA A 10 -12.95 -26.28 -43.73
CA ALA A 10 -11.70 -26.36 -42.97
C ALA A 10 -11.24 -24.98 -42.47
N MET A 11 -11.33 -23.93 -43.28
CA MET A 11 -11.01 -22.57 -42.83
C MET A 11 -11.95 -22.06 -41.73
N ILE A 12 -13.26 -22.29 -41.84
CA ILE A 12 -14.22 -21.86 -40.81
C ILE A 12 -13.95 -22.57 -39.48
N LEU A 13 -13.60 -23.86 -39.50
CA LEU A 13 -13.20 -24.60 -38.30
C LEU A 13 -11.89 -24.07 -37.70
N LEU A 14 -10.87 -23.79 -38.51
CA LEU A 14 -9.61 -23.20 -38.05
C LEU A 14 -9.79 -21.82 -37.42
N PHE A 15 -10.65 -20.96 -37.99
CA PHE A 15 -10.95 -19.64 -37.41
C PHE A 15 -11.80 -19.71 -36.13
N SER A 16 -12.67 -20.72 -35.99
CA SER A 16 -13.50 -20.91 -34.78
C SER A 16 -12.76 -21.62 -33.63
N LEU A 17 -11.79 -22.48 -33.92
CA LEU A 17 -10.90 -23.07 -32.90
C LEU A 17 -9.85 -22.08 -32.40
N GLY A 18 -9.40 -21.14 -33.24
CA GLY A 18 -8.50 -20.06 -32.83
C GLY A 18 -9.15 -19.06 -31.85
N SER A 19 -10.45 -18.78 -31.98
CA SER A 19 -11.15 -17.82 -31.11
C SER A 19 -11.46 -18.37 -29.71
N LEU A 20 -11.71 -19.68 -29.57
CA LEU A 20 -11.89 -20.32 -28.25
C LEU A 20 -10.58 -20.41 -27.45
N GLY A 21 -9.43 -20.60 -28.12
CA GLY A 21 -8.11 -20.57 -27.48
C GLY A 21 -7.71 -19.18 -26.99
N ILE A 22 -8.15 -18.11 -27.67
CA ILE A 22 -7.84 -16.73 -27.29
C ILE A 22 -8.61 -16.31 -26.03
N VAL A 23 -9.87 -16.70 -25.86
CA VAL A 23 -10.67 -16.31 -24.67
C VAL A 23 -10.28 -17.11 -23.41
N GLY A 24 -10.04 -18.42 -23.55
CA GLY A 24 -9.53 -19.24 -22.43
C GLY A 24 -8.09 -18.90 -22.08
N GLY A 25 -7.21 -18.79 -23.09
CA GLY A 25 -5.80 -18.43 -22.91
C GLY A 25 -5.62 -17.03 -22.32
N SER A 26 -6.42 -16.04 -22.72
CA SER A 26 -6.34 -14.68 -22.13
C SER A 26 -6.84 -14.62 -20.69
N PHE A 27 -7.79 -15.46 -20.27
CA PHE A 27 -8.20 -15.55 -18.87
C PHE A 27 -7.12 -16.20 -17.99
N PHE A 28 -6.49 -17.28 -18.46
CA PHE A 28 -5.38 -17.93 -17.74
C PHE A 28 -4.08 -17.12 -17.77
N LEU A 29 -3.78 -16.43 -18.87
CA LEU A 29 -2.68 -15.45 -18.94
C LEU A 29 -2.98 -14.26 -18.02
N ARG A 30 -4.22 -13.72 -17.98
CA ARG A 30 -4.58 -12.69 -16.99
C ARG A 30 -4.37 -13.17 -15.57
N LYS A 31 -4.71 -14.41 -15.22
CA LYS A 31 -4.50 -14.95 -13.86
C LYS A 31 -3.04 -15.26 -13.54
N ALA A 32 -2.24 -15.63 -14.54
CA ALA A 32 -0.80 -15.87 -14.40
C ALA A 32 0.04 -14.57 -14.44
N PHE A 33 -0.49 -13.50 -15.05
CA PHE A 33 0.10 -12.16 -15.03
C PHE A 33 -0.48 -11.28 -13.92
N SER A 34 -1.69 -11.53 -13.40
CA SER A 34 -2.25 -10.85 -12.21
C SER A 34 -1.61 -11.32 -10.91
N SER A 35 -0.60 -12.19 -10.96
CA SER A 35 0.33 -12.35 -9.84
C SER A 35 1.33 -11.20 -9.74
N SER A 36 1.23 -10.19 -10.62
CA SER A 36 1.92 -8.91 -10.46
C SER A 36 1.25 -8.10 -9.35
N ALA A 37 1.92 -8.00 -8.20
CA ALA A 37 2.14 -6.78 -7.39
C ALA A 37 1.16 -5.59 -7.52
N GLU A 38 -0.14 -5.83 -7.63
CA GLU A 38 -1.14 -4.79 -7.48
C GLU A 38 -1.29 -4.51 -5.98
N SER A 39 -1.31 -3.22 -5.64
CA SER A 39 -1.68 -2.73 -4.32
C SER A 39 -2.99 -3.39 -3.88
N GLU A 40 -2.93 -4.25 -2.87
CA GLU A 40 -4.10 -4.93 -2.35
C GLU A 40 -4.61 -4.16 -1.13
N ILE A 41 -5.83 -3.61 -1.22
CA ILE A 41 -6.58 -3.25 -0.01
C ILE A 41 -7.04 -4.57 0.60
N VAL A 42 -6.31 -5.01 1.64
CA VAL A 42 -6.60 -6.25 2.34
C VAL A 42 -7.76 -6.01 3.29
N THR A 43 -8.94 -6.48 2.90
CA THR A 43 -10.16 -6.41 3.72
C THR A 43 -10.18 -7.46 4.82
N ASP A 44 -9.48 -8.58 4.62
CA ASP A 44 -9.34 -9.63 5.63
C ASP A 44 -8.25 -9.27 6.66
N THR A 45 -8.70 -8.78 7.81
CA THR A 45 -7.84 -8.36 8.91
C THR A 45 -7.10 -9.52 9.58
N SER A 46 -7.52 -10.78 9.36
CA SER A 46 -6.83 -11.95 9.91
C SER A 46 -5.42 -12.13 9.33
N ARG A 47 -5.17 -11.59 8.13
CA ARG A 47 -3.87 -11.59 7.45
C ARG A 47 -2.85 -10.64 8.09
N TYR A 48 -3.26 -9.80 9.05
CA TYR A 48 -2.37 -8.83 9.68
C TYR A 48 -1.10 -9.47 10.27
N SER A 49 -1.27 -10.53 11.06
CA SER A 49 -0.15 -11.18 11.75
C SER A 49 0.80 -11.85 10.76
N GLU A 50 0.27 -12.46 9.70
CA GLU A 50 1.03 -13.04 8.61
C GLU A 50 1.87 -11.98 7.88
N ILE A 51 1.22 -10.92 7.40
CA ILE A 51 1.87 -9.82 6.66
C ILE A 51 2.96 -9.17 7.53
N ARG A 52 2.64 -8.86 8.79
CA ARG A 52 3.61 -8.25 9.72
C ARG A 52 4.82 -9.15 9.96
N GLN A 53 4.63 -10.45 10.12
CA GLN A 53 5.74 -11.39 10.29
C GLN A 53 6.61 -11.44 9.04
N LYS A 54 6.00 -11.50 7.85
CA LYS A 54 6.71 -11.43 6.57
C LYS A 54 7.56 -10.15 6.47
N LEU A 55 6.98 -8.99 6.78
CA LEU A 55 7.68 -7.71 6.75
C LEU A 55 8.87 -7.66 7.72
N VAL A 56 8.74 -8.26 8.91
CA VAL A 56 9.86 -8.40 9.85
C VAL A 56 10.98 -9.26 9.25
N SER A 57 10.64 -10.40 8.65
CA SER A 57 11.60 -11.28 7.96
C SER A 57 12.29 -10.57 6.80
N ASP A 58 11.55 -9.74 6.08
CA ASP A 58 12.03 -8.94 4.94
C ASP A 58 12.75 -7.64 5.41
N LYS A 59 13.00 -7.48 6.72
CA LYS A 59 13.74 -6.36 7.36
C LYS A 59 13.08 -4.98 7.21
N TYR A 60 11.76 -4.92 7.01
CA TYR A 60 11.03 -3.65 7.03
C TYR A 60 10.98 -3.04 8.43
N GLN A 61 10.90 -1.71 8.48
CA GLN A 61 10.77 -0.97 9.73
C GLN A 61 9.31 -0.97 10.21
N VAL A 62 8.88 -2.09 10.80
CA VAL A 62 7.50 -2.27 11.30
C VAL A 62 7.41 -2.40 12.82
N LYS A 63 8.46 -2.01 13.55
CA LYS A 63 8.51 -2.14 15.02
C LYS A 63 7.47 -1.28 15.73
N HIS A 64 7.08 -0.15 15.15
CA HIS A 64 6.06 0.75 15.69
C HIS A 64 4.63 0.25 15.46
N PHE A 65 4.43 -0.72 14.56
CA PHE A 65 3.13 -1.35 14.39
C PHE A 65 2.79 -2.20 15.62
N PRO A 66 1.50 -2.28 15.99
CA PRO A 66 1.08 -3.12 17.10
C PRO A 66 1.46 -4.60 16.84
N LYS A 67 1.63 -5.42 17.87
CA LYS A 67 2.02 -6.84 17.66
C LYS A 67 0.89 -7.67 17.05
N GLY A 68 -0.35 -7.28 17.31
CA GLY A 68 -1.59 -7.80 16.76
C GLY A 68 -2.61 -6.66 16.73
N ILE A 69 -3.70 -6.82 15.98
CA ILE A 69 -4.80 -5.84 16.00
C ILE A 69 -5.36 -5.81 17.43
N PRO A 70 -5.45 -4.62 18.08
CA PRO A 70 -6.05 -4.51 19.41
C PRO A 70 -7.49 -5.05 19.40
N ALA A 71 -7.87 -5.78 20.44
CA ALA A 71 -9.19 -6.43 20.50
C ALA A 71 -10.36 -5.43 20.52
N ASP A 72 -10.09 -4.20 20.97
CA ASP A 72 -11.03 -3.08 21.03
C ASP A 72 -10.97 -2.18 19.77
N ALA A 73 -10.13 -2.51 18.78
CA ALA A 73 -10.00 -1.74 17.57
C ALA A 73 -11.27 -1.82 16.70
N LYS A 74 -11.66 -0.68 16.13
CA LYS A 74 -12.78 -0.58 15.19
C LYS A 74 -12.31 -0.10 13.82
N ASP A 75 -13.15 -0.30 12.81
CA ASP A 75 -12.96 0.19 11.43
C ASP A 75 -11.57 -0.14 10.86
N VAL A 76 -11.08 -1.34 11.16
CA VAL A 76 -9.73 -1.76 10.77
C VAL A 76 -9.65 -1.92 9.24
N ARG A 77 -8.72 -1.22 8.62
CA ARG A 77 -8.38 -1.34 7.19
C ARG A 77 -6.90 -1.62 7.04
N ILE A 78 -6.55 -2.52 6.13
CA ILE A 78 -5.15 -2.84 5.82
C ILE A 78 -4.95 -2.58 4.33
N ALA A 79 -3.84 -1.94 4.00
CA ALA A 79 -3.37 -1.80 2.63
C ALA A 79 -1.92 -2.31 2.56
N TYR A 80 -1.65 -3.19 1.60
CA TYR A 80 -0.35 -3.83 1.48
C TYR A 80 0.03 -3.99 0.01
N SER A 81 1.25 -3.57 -0.32
CA SER A 81 1.90 -3.89 -1.58
C SER A 81 3.31 -4.42 -1.31
N PRO A 82 3.61 -5.68 -1.67
CA PRO A 82 4.92 -6.29 -1.41
C PRO A 82 6.09 -5.69 -2.21
N GLY A 83 5.83 -4.76 -3.13
CA GLY A 83 6.83 -4.22 -4.07
C GLY A 83 7.25 -5.25 -5.13
N PHE A 84 7.42 -4.79 -6.38
CA PHE A 84 7.97 -5.63 -7.45
C PHE A 84 8.76 -4.80 -8.46
N SER A 85 9.92 -5.33 -8.86
CA SER A 85 10.84 -4.68 -9.81
C SER A 85 11.24 -3.26 -9.39
N GLN A 86 10.83 -2.23 -10.14
CA GLN A 86 11.14 -0.82 -9.86
C GLN A 86 10.02 -0.11 -9.08
N GLY A 87 8.97 -0.82 -8.69
CA GLY A 87 7.88 -0.26 -7.88
C GLY A 87 8.20 -0.34 -6.40
N GLY A 88 7.87 0.74 -5.68
CA GLY A 88 7.93 0.78 -4.23
C GLY A 88 6.99 -0.24 -3.56
N SER A 89 7.14 -0.36 -2.26
CA SER A 89 6.38 -1.24 -1.38
C SER A 89 5.79 -0.43 -0.24
N PHE A 90 4.62 -0.82 0.24
CA PHE A 90 4.04 -0.17 1.40
C PHE A 90 3.24 -1.15 2.24
N PHE A 91 3.15 -0.81 3.52
CA PHE A 91 2.22 -1.43 4.45
C PHE A 91 1.57 -0.35 5.29
N GLN A 92 0.25 -0.33 5.32
CA GLN A 92 -0.53 0.63 6.07
C GLN A 92 -1.67 -0.08 6.81
N ILE A 93 -1.88 0.26 8.08
CA ILE A 93 -3.07 -0.16 8.84
C ILE A 93 -3.73 1.07 9.45
N ARG A 94 -5.02 1.25 9.17
CA ARG A 94 -5.89 2.24 9.79
C ARG A 94 -6.80 1.54 10.78
N LEU A 95 -6.94 2.11 11.97
CA LEU A 95 -7.86 1.63 12.99
C LEU A 95 -8.30 2.75 13.91
N LYS A 96 -9.45 2.56 14.56
CA LYS A 96 -9.95 3.41 15.63
C LYS A 96 -9.79 2.76 16.98
N GLN A 97 -9.46 3.55 18.00
CA GLN A 97 -9.43 3.15 19.41
C GLN A 97 -10.16 4.19 20.28
N SER A 98 -10.20 3.99 21.59
CA SER A 98 -10.80 4.99 22.48
C SER A 98 -10.08 6.35 22.36
N PRO A 99 -10.78 7.48 22.55
CA PRO A 99 -10.17 8.81 22.52
C PRO A 99 -8.98 8.95 23.48
N GLU A 100 -9.07 8.34 24.66
CA GLU A 100 -7.99 8.34 25.67
C GLU A 100 -6.75 7.62 25.13
N LYS A 101 -6.96 6.48 24.46
CA LYS A 101 -5.87 5.72 23.87
C LYS A 101 -5.20 6.48 22.72
N ILE A 102 -5.99 7.11 21.85
CA ILE A 102 -5.48 7.92 20.74
C ILE A 102 -4.69 9.12 21.26
N LYS A 103 -5.18 9.81 22.29
CA LYS A 103 -4.45 10.90 22.94
C LYS A 103 -3.11 10.44 23.53
N GLN A 104 -3.08 9.26 24.16
CA GLN A 104 -1.84 8.67 24.65
C GLN A 104 -0.87 8.33 23.52
N LEU A 105 -1.35 7.70 22.45
CA LEU A 105 -0.53 7.35 21.28
C LEU A 105 0.03 8.60 20.60
N LEU A 106 -0.77 9.67 20.47
CA LEU A 106 -0.33 10.95 19.94
C LEU A 106 0.82 11.52 20.76
N SER A 107 0.65 11.60 22.09
CA SER A 107 1.71 12.08 22.99
C SER A 107 2.97 11.21 22.90
N GLN A 108 2.79 9.88 22.83
CA GLN A 108 3.90 8.94 22.70
C GLN A 108 4.66 9.19 21.41
N TYR A 109 3.99 9.21 20.26
CA TYR A 109 4.66 9.33 18.97
C TYR A 109 5.25 10.72 18.73
N LYS A 110 4.62 11.80 19.21
CA LYS A 110 5.23 13.14 19.17
C LYS A 110 6.57 13.19 19.89
N SER A 111 6.72 12.48 21.01
CA SER A 111 7.98 12.48 21.76
C SER A 111 9.15 11.76 21.06
N VAL A 112 8.87 10.96 20.02
CA VAL A 112 9.88 10.19 19.29
C VAL A 112 9.93 10.48 17.79
N ALA A 113 9.01 11.30 17.28
CA ALA A 113 8.98 11.70 15.88
C ALA A 113 10.19 12.58 15.54
N LYS A 114 10.76 12.38 14.36
CA LYS A 114 11.84 13.22 13.81
C LYS A 114 11.30 14.35 12.95
N HIS A 115 10.13 14.15 12.34
CA HIS A 115 9.43 15.16 11.56
C HIS A 115 7.93 15.11 11.87
N GLU A 116 7.30 16.28 11.85
CA GLU A 116 5.86 16.44 12.07
C GLU A 116 5.27 17.26 10.92
N TYR A 117 4.13 16.81 10.40
CA TYR A 117 3.36 17.48 9.36
C TYR A 117 1.88 17.48 9.72
N LYS A 118 1.13 18.43 9.13
CA LYS A 118 -0.33 18.29 9.02
C LYS A 118 -0.66 17.30 7.91
N GLY A 119 -1.87 16.76 7.92
CA GLY A 119 -2.35 15.94 6.82
C GLY A 119 -2.24 16.70 5.49
N GLY A 120 -1.86 15.98 4.44
CA GLY A 120 -1.56 16.53 3.14
C GLY A 120 -0.94 15.48 2.23
N ASN A 121 -0.46 15.92 1.07
CA ASN A 121 0.18 15.07 0.09
C ASN A 121 1.66 14.82 0.46
N THR A 122 2.11 13.58 0.32
CA THR A 122 3.50 13.20 0.62
C THR A 122 4.54 13.96 -0.20
N ASN A 123 4.21 14.31 -1.46
CA ASN A 123 5.10 15.08 -2.32
C ASN A 123 5.27 16.51 -1.81
N ASP A 124 4.21 17.12 -1.28
CA ASP A 124 4.27 18.46 -0.70
C ASP A 124 5.16 18.45 0.55
N HIS A 125 5.04 17.44 1.41
CA HIS A 125 5.89 17.26 2.58
C HIS A 125 7.37 17.12 2.21
N ALA A 126 7.69 16.33 1.18
CA ALA A 126 9.05 16.12 0.71
C ALA A 126 9.68 17.39 0.08
N ASN A 127 8.86 18.25 -0.52
CA ASN A 127 9.29 19.50 -1.16
C ASN A 127 9.55 20.66 -0.18
N LEU A 128 9.18 20.52 1.10
CA LEU A 128 9.51 21.50 2.13
C LEU A 128 11.03 21.56 2.40
N PRO A 129 11.56 22.67 2.94
CA PRO A 129 12.95 22.73 3.40
C PRO A 129 13.22 21.64 4.45
N ASN A 130 14.18 20.75 4.15
CA ASN A 130 14.47 19.55 4.96
C ASN A 130 13.26 18.60 5.11
N GLY A 131 12.33 18.66 4.16
CA GLY A 131 11.20 17.77 4.02
C GLY A 131 11.62 16.33 3.78
N VAL A 132 10.81 15.40 4.28
CA VAL A 132 10.98 13.97 4.05
C VAL A 132 9.65 13.41 3.50
N PRO A 133 9.72 12.40 2.61
CA PRO A 133 8.53 11.70 2.16
C PRO A 133 7.83 11.00 3.33
N THR A 134 6.52 11.17 3.36
CA THR A 134 5.59 10.49 4.26
C THR A 134 5.04 9.24 3.56
N THR A 135 3.71 9.12 3.42
CA THR A 135 3.05 8.05 2.67
C THR A 135 1.76 8.59 2.04
N PHE A 136 1.27 7.93 1.00
CA PHE A 136 -0.09 8.16 0.51
C PHE A 136 -1.12 7.52 1.45
N PHE A 137 -2.38 7.96 1.37
CA PHE A 137 -3.45 7.46 2.21
C PHE A 137 -4.08 6.17 1.66
N TYR A 138 -3.28 5.11 1.52
CA TYR A 138 -3.67 3.84 0.90
C TYR A 138 -4.86 3.11 1.55
N THR A 139 -5.17 3.41 2.80
CA THR A 139 -6.33 2.86 3.54
C THR A 139 -7.59 3.71 3.42
N SER A 140 -7.54 4.80 2.66
CA SER A 140 -8.69 5.62 2.29
C SER A 140 -9.51 4.97 1.19
N ASP A 141 -10.82 5.22 1.20
CA ASP A 141 -11.73 4.74 0.15
C ASP A 141 -11.83 5.70 -1.04
N ALA A 142 -11.33 6.95 -0.92
CA ALA A 142 -11.57 8.01 -1.91
C ALA A 142 -10.40 8.99 -2.12
N GLU A 143 -9.51 9.14 -1.14
CA GLU A 143 -8.50 10.21 -1.11
C GLU A 143 -7.10 9.63 -1.09
N GLU A 144 -6.19 10.15 -1.92
CA GLU A 144 -4.78 9.73 -1.91
C GLU A 144 -3.96 10.44 -0.83
N SER A 145 -4.48 11.52 -0.24
CA SER A 145 -3.79 12.37 0.75
C SER A 145 -4.52 12.37 2.09
N PHE A 146 -3.79 12.56 3.19
CA PHE A 146 -4.40 12.66 4.51
C PHE A 146 -5.21 13.96 4.65
N PRO A 147 -6.43 13.92 5.24
CA PRO A 147 -7.18 15.13 5.58
C PRO A 147 -6.39 16.04 6.54
N PRO A 148 -6.58 17.38 6.49
CA PRO A 148 -5.83 18.32 7.33
C PRO A 148 -5.98 18.12 8.85
N SER A 149 -7.01 17.37 9.30
CA SER A 149 -7.22 17.01 10.71
C SER A 149 -6.14 16.06 11.25
N TYR A 150 -5.46 15.33 10.37
CA TYR A 150 -4.39 14.43 10.75
C TYR A 150 -3.11 15.15 11.16
N GLU A 151 -2.42 14.57 12.13
CA GLU A 151 -1.04 14.86 12.46
C GLU A 151 -0.18 13.70 11.97
N VAL A 152 0.68 13.95 10.97
CA VAL A 152 1.58 12.96 10.37
C VAL A 152 2.93 13.05 11.06
N LEU A 153 3.32 11.98 11.74
CA LEU A 153 4.51 11.88 12.57
C LEU A 153 5.48 10.86 11.95
N VAL A 154 6.57 11.35 11.38
CA VAL A 154 7.60 10.51 10.77
C VAL A 154 8.63 10.12 11.82
N LEU A 155 8.75 8.81 12.07
CA LEU A 155 9.68 8.28 13.07
C LEU A 155 11.10 8.20 12.53
N ASN A 156 11.23 7.88 11.24
CA ASN A 156 12.47 7.99 10.52
C ASN A 156 12.21 8.02 9.01
N ALA A 157 13.16 8.57 8.28
CA ALA A 157 13.25 8.48 6.83
C ALA A 157 14.73 8.33 6.46
N GLN A 158 15.03 7.46 5.49
CA GLN A 158 16.36 7.28 4.95
C GLN A 158 16.34 7.49 3.44
N ASP A 159 16.98 8.58 3.01
CA ASP A 159 17.24 8.84 1.61
C ASP A 159 18.32 7.86 1.12
N ARG A 160 18.01 7.11 0.06
CA ARG A 160 18.96 6.27 -0.67
C ARG A 160 19.08 6.72 -2.12
N GLY A 161 18.63 7.94 -2.40
CA GLY A 161 18.65 8.50 -3.73
C GLY A 161 20.03 8.90 -4.21
N SER A 162 20.08 9.26 -5.48
CA SER A 162 21.31 9.72 -6.11
C SER A 162 21.56 11.21 -5.83
N PRO A 163 22.83 11.68 -5.85
CA PRO A 163 23.11 13.10 -5.74
C PRO A 163 22.32 13.93 -6.77
N GLY A 164 21.60 14.95 -6.31
CA GLY A 164 20.71 15.78 -7.14
C GLY A 164 19.28 15.24 -7.30
N PHE A 165 19.01 14.01 -6.84
CA PHE A 165 17.70 13.35 -6.89
C PHE A 165 17.36 12.76 -5.52
N LYS A 166 17.21 13.64 -4.51
CA LYS A 166 16.79 13.21 -3.17
C LYS A 166 15.45 12.50 -3.23
N TRP A 167 15.30 11.46 -2.42
CA TRP A 167 14.05 10.73 -2.24
C TRP A 167 13.57 9.97 -3.48
N ASN A 168 14.40 9.80 -4.53
CA ASN A 168 14.03 8.90 -5.63
C ASN A 168 14.17 7.42 -5.25
N HIS A 169 14.91 7.10 -4.18
CA HIS A 169 14.94 5.81 -3.49
C HIS A 169 15.05 6.04 -1.98
N GLY A 170 14.58 5.09 -1.17
CA GLY A 170 14.62 5.23 0.28
C GLY A 170 13.58 4.42 1.03
N ASP A 171 13.47 4.74 2.32
CA ASP A 171 12.33 4.31 3.12
C ASP A 171 11.93 5.40 4.11
N SER A 172 10.69 5.34 4.54
CA SER A 172 10.22 6.08 5.70
C SER A 172 9.13 5.30 6.39
N TYR A 173 8.90 5.64 7.65
CA TYR A 173 7.85 5.02 8.44
C TYR A 173 7.38 5.92 9.57
N GLY A 174 6.14 5.72 9.99
CA GLY A 174 5.59 6.43 11.12
C GLY A 174 4.10 6.20 11.33
N VAL A 175 3.44 7.22 11.87
CA VAL A 175 2.00 7.22 12.12
C VAL A 175 1.35 8.50 11.62
N ALA A 176 0.07 8.44 11.28
CA ALA A 176 -0.79 9.59 11.11
C ALA A 176 -1.97 9.46 12.08
N ILE A 177 -2.26 10.48 12.87
CA ILE A 177 -3.28 10.43 13.91
C ILE A 177 -4.30 11.54 13.72
N ASP A 178 -5.58 11.18 13.71
CA ASP A 178 -6.69 12.12 13.83
C ASP A 178 -7.34 11.95 15.21
N SER A 179 -7.08 12.91 16.09
CA SER A 179 -7.64 12.88 17.45
C SER A 179 -9.16 13.08 17.48
N SER A 180 -9.72 13.79 16.50
CA SER A 180 -11.16 14.05 16.43
C SER A 180 -11.94 12.81 15.99
N ALA A 181 -11.36 12.01 15.09
CA ALA A 181 -11.91 10.75 14.62
C ALA A 181 -11.54 9.55 15.52
N SER A 182 -10.68 9.76 16.52
CA SER A 182 -10.07 8.71 17.34
C SER A 182 -9.43 7.61 16.48
N GLU A 183 -8.66 8.04 15.49
CA GLU A 183 -8.13 7.21 14.43
C GLU A 183 -6.60 7.32 14.36
N ILE A 184 -5.96 6.19 14.09
CA ILE A 184 -4.52 6.12 13.84
C ILE A 184 -4.26 5.26 12.61
N VAL A 185 -3.32 5.73 11.81
CA VAL A 185 -2.79 5.05 10.64
C VAL A 185 -1.32 4.79 10.88
N TYR A 186 -0.92 3.53 10.93
CA TYR A 186 0.49 3.13 10.96
C TYR A 186 0.95 2.85 9.55
N TRP A 187 2.15 3.29 9.19
CA TRP A 187 2.67 3.08 7.86
C TRP A 187 4.17 2.79 7.85
N ALA A 188 4.61 2.06 6.83
CA ALA A 188 6.00 1.88 6.44
C ALA A 188 6.03 1.76 4.91
N GLU A 189 6.92 2.49 4.26
CA GLU A 189 7.01 2.58 2.81
C GLU A 189 8.49 2.54 2.37
N GLN A 190 8.76 1.85 1.27
CA GLN A 190 10.08 1.81 0.63
C GLN A 190 9.92 2.08 -0.87
N TRP A 191 10.84 2.84 -1.45
CA TRP A 191 10.84 3.22 -2.87
C TRP A 191 12.24 3.10 -3.46
#